data_AF-A0ABD6F0Z8-F1
#
_entry.id   AF-A0ABD6F0Z8-F1
#
_cell.length_a   1.000
_cell.length_b   1.000
_cell.length_c   1.000
_cell.angle_alpha   90.00
_cell.angle_beta   90.00
_cell.angle_gamma   90.00
#
_symmetry.space_group_name_H-M   'P 1'
#
loop_
_entity.id
_entity.type
_entity.pdbx_description
1 polymer ?
#
loop_
_entity_poly.entity_id
_entity_poly.type
_entity_poly.pdbx_seq_one_letter_code
_entity_poly.pdbx_strand_id
1 'polypeptide(L)'
;MSDLKVETTQSALASIAKHREEETSDNSIHVGYVCQNPGCDKVYENEESNKQQCTYHSGIAIFHEGMKYWSCCERKTSDFGAFLEQKGCTTGEHKWGKNEKVSRIREDWFCRAGHIHLNIYCKGALPDKCYVKSNGLILSGKVVHGFGTKSTDLNYELFGEIVPSESKVIIGERKLEIILKQAGTEAWPRLTYETKIDERAEGDNAA
;
A
#
# COMPACT_ATOMS: atom_id res chain seq x y z
N MET A 1 2.70 -16.09 2.93
CA MET A 1 1.62 -15.25 2.35
C MET A 1 1.88 -15.15 0.86
N SER A 2 0.87 -15.45 0.05
CA SER A 2 0.93 -15.41 -1.41
C SER A 2 0.33 -14.10 -1.92
N ASP A 3 0.90 -13.54 -2.99
CA ASP A 3 0.32 -12.39 -3.70
C ASP A 3 -1.01 -12.78 -4.36
N LEU A 4 -2.02 -11.93 -4.20
CA LEU A 4 -3.27 -12.06 -4.93
C LEU A 4 -3.10 -11.53 -6.36
N LYS A 5 -3.78 -12.16 -7.31
CA LYS A 5 -3.76 -11.71 -8.70
C LYS A 5 -4.33 -10.30 -8.81
N VAL A 6 -3.56 -9.36 -9.37
CA VAL A 6 -4.00 -7.97 -9.60
C VAL A 6 -4.42 -7.79 -11.06
N GLU A 7 -5.63 -7.28 -11.26
CA GLU A 7 -6.20 -6.88 -12.55
C GLU A 7 -6.49 -5.37 -12.49
N THR A 8 -6.28 -4.63 -13.58
CA THR A 8 -6.58 -3.18 -13.64
C THR A 8 -7.56 -2.91 -14.77
N THR A 9 -8.60 -2.12 -14.51
CA THR A 9 -9.60 -1.78 -15.53
C THR A 9 -9.06 -0.75 -16.52
N GLN A 10 -9.61 -0.75 -17.74
CA GLN A 10 -9.27 0.28 -18.74
C GLN A 10 -9.61 1.69 -18.26
N SER A 11 -10.70 1.86 -17.51
CA SER A 11 -11.08 3.16 -16.92
C SER A 11 -10.07 3.66 -15.90
N ALA A 12 -9.50 2.77 -15.07
CA ALA A 12 -8.43 3.13 -14.15
C ALA A 12 -7.18 3.60 -14.90
N LEU A 13 -6.74 2.84 -15.91
CA LEU A 13 -5.59 3.19 -16.73
C LEU A 13 -5.79 4.55 -17.44
N ALA A 14 -6.98 4.78 -18.01
CA ALA A 14 -7.32 6.04 -18.67
C ALA A 14 -7.30 7.22 -17.69
N SER A 15 -7.86 7.08 -16.48
CA SER A 15 -7.80 8.13 -15.46
C SER A 15 -6.38 8.44 -15.00
N ILE A 16 -5.51 7.44 -14.90
CA ILE A 16 -4.10 7.65 -14.54
C ILE A 16 -3.36 8.38 -15.65
N ALA A 17 -3.56 7.99 -16.92
CA ALA A 17 -2.95 8.64 -18.07
C ALA A 17 -3.37 10.12 -18.16
N LYS A 18 -4.68 10.39 -18.05
CA LYS A 18 -5.22 11.76 -18.04
C LYS A 18 -4.62 12.63 -16.93
N HIS A 19 -4.51 12.09 -15.71
CA HIS A 19 -3.91 12.83 -14.59
C HIS A 19 -2.42 13.14 -14.82
N ARG A 20 -1.66 12.22 -15.45
CA ARG A 20 -0.26 12.47 -15.82
C ARG A 20 -0.13 13.61 -16.83
N GLU A 21 -1.04 13.72 -17.79
CA GLU A 21 -1.07 14.82 -18.75
C GLU A 21 -1.38 16.15 -18.04
N GLU A 22 -2.36 16.17 -17.13
CA GLU A 22 -2.75 17.36 -16.37
C GLU A 22 -1.66 17.82 -15.38
N GLU A 23 -0.96 16.92 -14.68
CA GLU A 23 0.13 17.29 -13.76
C GLU A 23 1.34 17.93 -14.44
N THR A 24 1.58 17.68 -15.73
CA THR A 24 2.65 18.40 -16.45
C THR A 24 2.39 19.91 -16.56
N SER A 25 1.18 20.38 -16.25
CA SER A 25 0.78 21.78 -16.36
C SER A 25 0.73 22.56 -15.02
N ASP A 26 0.70 21.90 -13.86
CA ASP A 26 0.65 22.52 -12.53
C ASP A 26 1.77 21.98 -11.62
N ASN A 27 2.86 22.74 -11.52
CA ASN A 27 4.06 22.38 -10.74
C ASN A 27 4.06 23.03 -9.34
N SER A 28 2.90 23.32 -8.76
CA SER A 28 2.83 23.99 -7.45
C SER A 28 3.17 23.05 -6.29
N ILE A 29 4.25 23.39 -5.57
CA ILE A 29 4.67 22.71 -4.34
C ILE A 29 3.81 23.25 -3.19
N HIS A 30 3.24 22.37 -2.36
CA HIS A 30 2.49 22.77 -1.17
C HIS A 30 3.21 22.37 0.12
N VAL A 31 2.95 23.15 1.18
CA VAL A 31 3.37 22.83 2.55
C VAL A 31 2.92 21.42 2.92
N GLY A 32 3.84 20.63 3.49
CA GLY A 32 3.62 19.24 3.87
C GLY A 32 4.07 18.21 2.83
N TYR A 33 4.53 18.62 1.64
CA TYR A 33 5.16 17.68 0.70
C TYR A 33 6.41 17.08 1.32
N VAL A 34 6.66 15.80 1.10
CA VAL A 34 7.88 15.13 1.58
C VAL A 34 8.85 14.94 0.43
N CYS A 35 10.14 14.97 0.74
CA CYS A 35 11.17 14.67 -0.24
C CYS A 35 11.03 13.21 -0.70
N GLN A 36 11.03 13.01 -2.01
CA GLN A 36 10.92 11.70 -2.67
C GLN A 36 12.29 11.07 -2.94
N ASN A 37 13.40 11.77 -2.63
CA ASN A 37 14.73 11.20 -2.79
C ASN A 37 14.99 10.13 -1.71
N PRO A 38 15.51 8.95 -2.06
CA PRO A 38 15.69 7.85 -1.11
C PRO A 38 16.61 8.20 0.07
N GLY A 39 16.16 7.95 1.30
CA GLY A 39 16.93 8.25 2.51
C GLY A 39 16.93 9.74 2.93
N CYS A 40 16.04 10.55 2.34
CA CYS A 40 15.79 11.93 2.77
C CYS A 40 14.36 12.09 3.31
N ASP A 41 14.25 12.50 4.57
CA ASP A 41 12.97 12.49 5.29
C ASP A 41 12.41 13.92 5.49
N LYS A 42 12.98 14.89 4.77
CA LYS A 42 12.61 16.30 4.89
C LYS A 42 11.19 16.56 4.38
N VAL A 43 10.53 17.53 5.01
CA VAL A 43 9.20 18.03 4.66
C VAL A 43 9.34 19.47 4.18
N TYR A 44 8.60 19.81 3.13
CA TYR A 44 8.50 21.16 2.60
C TYR A 44 7.62 21.99 3.54
N GLU A 45 8.21 23.00 4.16
CA GLU A 45 7.53 23.93 5.05
C GLU A 45 7.30 25.28 4.37
N ASN A 46 8.27 25.74 3.58
CA ASN A 46 8.26 27.00 2.84
C ASN A 46 9.42 27.02 1.82
N GLU A 47 9.62 28.16 1.14
CA GLU A 47 10.70 28.34 0.16
C GLU A 47 12.13 28.16 0.73
N GLU A 48 12.33 28.27 2.05
CA GLU A 48 13.64 27.95 2.65
C GLU A 48 13.92 26.45 2.60
N SER A 49 12.90 25.60 2.59
CA SER A 49 13.06 24.15 2.38
C SER A 49 13.79 23.86 1.06
N ASN A 50 13.54 24.63 -0.01
CA ASN A 50 14.25 24.49 -1.29
C ASN A 50 15.75 24.78 -1.20
N LYS A 51 16.17 25.60 -0.23
CA LYS A 51 17.58 25.98 -0.01
C LYS A 51 18.34 24.96 0.84
N GLN A 52 17.63 24.05 1.50
CA GLN A 52 18.27 23.00 2.30
C GLN A 52 18.91 21.96 1.38
N GLN A 53 20.09 21.47 1.77
CA GLN A 53 20.78 20.42 1.03
C GLN A 53 20.07 19.08 1.26
N CYS A 54 19.59 18.45 0.19
CA CYS A 54 19.07 17.10 0.25
C CYS A 54 20.23 16.10 0.31
N THR A 55 20.30 15.28 1.36
CA THR A 55 21.24 14.15 1.44
C THR A 55 20.46 12.86 1.21
N TYR A 56 20.77 12.13 0.14
CA TYR A 56 19.99 10.98 -0.33
C TYR A 56 20.86 9.92 -1.01
N HIS A 57 20.28 8.76 -1.33
CA HIS A 57 20.92 7.71 -2.13
C HIS A 57 20.52 7.87 -3.60
N SER A 58 21.51 8.08 -4.47
CA SER A 58 21.31 8.18 -5.93
C SER A 58 21.16 6.82 -6.63
N GLY A 59 21.51 5.74 -5.93
CA GLY A 59 21.43 4.36 -6.43
C GLY A 59 20.12 3.67 -6.07
N ILE A 60 20.02 2.41 -6.49
CA ILE A 60 18.86 1.55 -6.22
C ILE A 60 19.11 0.66 -5.00
N ALA A 61 18.04 0.28 -4.30
CA ALA A 61 18.12 -0.71 -3.23
C ALA A 61 18.40 -2.10 -3.82
N ILE A 62 19.41 -2.79 -3.28
CA ILE A 62 19.81 -4.14 -3.67
C ILE A 62 19.63 -5.08 -2.47
N PHE A 63 18.93 -6.19 -2.70
CA PHE A 63 18.70 -7.26 -1.74
C PHE A 63 19.24 -8.56 -2.34
N HIS A 64 20.42 -8.98 -1.90
CA HIS A 64 21.08 -10.17 -2.45
C HIS A 64 21.80 -10.94 -1.33
N GLU A 65 21.63 -12.27 -1.30
CA GLU A 65 22.26 -13.16 -0.31
C GLU A 65 22.04 -12.74 1.15
N GLY A 66 20.84 -12.26 1.48
CA GLY A 66 20.49 -11.77 2.82
C GLY A 66 21.02 -10.38 3.17
N MET A 67 21.88 -9.81 2.33
CA MET A 67 22.44 -8.47 2.48
C MET A 67 21.58 -7.41 1.77
N LYS A 68 21.57 -6.20 2.33
CA LYS A 68 20.77 -5.05 1.90
C LYS A 68 21.69 -3.84 1.78
N TYR A 69 21.68 -3.15 0.63
CA TYR A 69 22.52 -1.98 0.39
C TYR A 69 22.01 -1.13 -0.76
N TRP A 70 22.49 0.11 -0.86
CA TRP A 70 22.21 1.00 -1.99
C TRP A 70 23.32 0.90 -3.02
N SER A 71 23.00 0.81 -4.32
CA SER A 71 24.03 0.66 -5.37
C SER A 71 25.00 1.84 -5.49
N CYS A 72 24.68 2.99 -4.89
CA CYS A 72 25.53 4.19 -4.88
C CYS A 72 26.55 4.22 -3.74
N CYS A 73 26.49 3.30 -2.77
CA CYS A 73 27.49 3.20 -1.71
C CYS A 73 27.65 1.76 -1.19
N GLU A 74 28.77 1.48 -0.54
CA GLU A 74 29.11 0.10 -0.14
C GLU A 74 28.59 -0.28 1.26
N ARG A 75 27.63 0.48 1.80
CA ARG A 75 27.09 0.28 3.16
C ARG A 75 26.12 -0.91 3.16
N LYS A 76 26.63 -2.10 3.45
CA LYS A 76 25.83 -3.33 3.52
C LYS A 76 25.36 -3.62 4.94
N THR A 77 24.14 -4.13 5.08
CA THR A 77 23.58 -4.61 6.34
C THR A 77 22.71 -5.84 6.11
N SER A 78 22.66 -6.75 7.08
CA SER A 78 21.71 -7.86 7.09
C SER A 78 20.37 -7.46 7.71
N ASP A 79 20.30 -6.39 8.49
CA ASP A 79 19.08 -5.91 9.14
C ASP A 79 18.29 -4.93 8.26
N PHE A 80 16.96 -5.11 8.20
CA PHE A 80 16.10 -4.28 7.35
C PHE A 80 15.85 -2.88 7.94
N GLY A 81 15.73 -2.77 9.27
CA GLY A 81 15.55 -1.47 9.93
C GLY A 81 16.77 -0.58 9.71
N ALA A 82 17.96 -1.12 9.98
CA ALA A 82 19.23 -0.46 9.74
C ALA A 82 19.43 -0.06 8.27
N PHE A 83 18.90 -0.85 7.31
CA PHE A 83 18.93 -0.50 5.90
C PHE A 83 18.08 0.75 5.60
N LEU A 84 16.87 0.82 6.16
CA LEU A 84 15.97 1.97 5.99
C LEU A 84 16.53 3.24 6.66
N GLU A 85 17.24 3.09 7.78
CA GLU A 85 17.86 4.20 8.52
C GLU A 85 19.18 4.69 7.91
N GLN A 86 19.70 4.04 6.85
CA GLN A 86 20.96 4.48 6.23
C GLN A 86 20.81 5.87 5.62
N LYS A 87 21.49 6.85 6.22
CA LYS A 87 21.62 8.21 5.67
C LYS A 87 22.14 8.18 4.23
N GLY A 88 21.63 9.08 3.40
CA GLY A 88 22.10 9.27 2.03
C GLY A 88 23.61 9.45 1.89
N CYS A 89 24.15 9.09 0.73
CA CYS A 89 25.58 9.25 0.40
C CYS A 89 25.84 10.29 -0.70
N THR A 90 24.79 10.89 -1.26
CA THR A 90 24.84 11.91 -2.31
C THR A 90 24.11 13.16 -1.82
N THR A 91 24.57 14.33 -2.24
CA THR A 91 23.91 15.61 -1.96
C THR A 91 23.32 16.22 -3.23
N GLY A 92 22.19 16.91 -3.13
CA GLY A 92 21.57 17.61 -4.25
C GLY A 92 20.30 18.37 -3.84
N GLU A 93 19.42 18.60 -4.80
CA GLU A 93 18.14 19.28 -4.59
C GLU A 93 17.05 18.32 -4.11
N HIS A 94 16.12 18.84 -3.31
CA HIS A 94 14.96 18.10 -2.87
C HIS A 94 13.98 17.83 -4.02
N LYS A 95 13.37 16.64 -4.03
CA LYS A 95 12.24 16.31 -4.91
C LYS A 95 10.96 16.29 -4.10
N TRP A 96 10.28 17.42 -3.99
CA TRP A 96 9.05 17.51 -3.20
C TRP A 96 7.90 16.80 -3.89
N GLY A 97 7.19 15.94 -3.16
CA GLY A 97 5.97 15.31 -3.64
C GLY A 97 4.97 15.10 -2.51
N LYS A 98 3.69 14.99 -2.86
CA LYS A 98 2.66 14.56 -1.90
C LYS A 98 2.93 13.10 -1.52
N ASN A 99 3.00 12.79 -0.23
CA ASN A 99 2.95 11.39 0.24
C ASN A 99 2.28 11.35 1.62
N GLU A 100 0.96 11.37 1.61
CA GLU A 100 0.14 11.28 2.81
C GLU A 100 -0.13 9.81 3.15
N LYS A 101 0.23 9.37 4.37
CA LYS A 101 -0.23 8.08 4.89
C LYS A 101 -1.67 8.23 5.38
N VAL A 102 -2.60 7.57 4.72
CA VAL A 102 -4.02 7.55 5.07
C VAL A 102 -4.31 6.30 5.90
N SER A 103 -4.50 6.49 7.20
CA SER A 103 -4.76 5.41 8.18
C SER A 103 -6.21 4.93 8.21
N ARG A 104 -7.16 5.76 7.75
CA ARG A 104 -8.59 5.42 7.68
C ARG A 104 -9.12 5.71 6.29
N ILE A 105 -9.06 4.70 5.43
CA ILE A 105 -9.67 4.73 4.12
C ILE A 105 -11.13 4.27 4.24
N ARG A 106 -12.03 4.86 3.43
CA ARG A 106 -13.41 4.37 3.38
C ARG A 106 -13.42 3.00 2.72
N GLU A 107 -14.11 2.06 3.36
CA GLU A 107 -14.28 0.69 2.88
C GLU A 107 -15.72 0.21 3.11
N ASP A 108 -16.12 -0.79 2.33
CA ASP A 108 -17.30 -1.62 2.59
C ASP A 108 -17.00 -3.07 2.22
N TRP A 109 -17.80 -4.00 2.73
CA TRP A 109 -17.71 -5.38 2.30
C TRP A 109 -19.09 -6.03 2.21
N PHE A 110 -19.20 -7.05 1.37
CA PHE A 110 -20.38 -7.90 1.27
C PHE A 110 -20.01 -9.30 0.83
N CYS A 111 -20.85 -10.28 1.12
CA CYS A 111 -20.73 -11.64 0.61
C CYS A 111 -21.69 -11.87 -0.57
N ARG A 112 -21.20 -12.50 -1.63
CA ARG A 112 -22.02 -12.94 -2.77
C ARG A 112 -21.44 -14.21 -3.38
N ALA A 113 -22.27 -15.25 -3.50
CA ALA A 113 -21.94 -16.49 -4.22
C ALA A 113 -20.58 -17.12 -3.78
N GLY A 114 -20.37 -17.26 -2.46
CA GLY A 114 -19.15 -17.84 -1.90
C GLY A 114 -17.90 -16.98 -2.03
N HIS A 115 -18.06 -15.68 -2.28
CA HIS A 115 -16.98 -14.70 -2.33
C HIS A 115 -17.26 -13.56 -1.37
N ILE A 116 -16.22 -13.13 -0.65
CA ILE A 116 -16.19 -11.88 0.08
C ILE A 116 -15.67 -10.79 -0.84
N HIS A 117 -16.46 -9.75 -1.05
CA HIS A 117 -16.08 -8.56 -1.79
C HIS A 117 -15.74 -7.46 -0.80
N LEU A 118 -14.47 -7.07 -0.72
CA LEU A 118 -13.99 -5.93 0.06
C LEU A 118 -13.67 -4.77 -0.90
N ASN A 119 -14.41 -3.68 -0.79
CA ASN A 119 -14.22 -2.48 -1.58
C ASN A 119 -13.42 -1.44 -0.79
N ILE A 120 -12.30 -0.98 -1.37
CA ILE A 120 -11.49 0.10 -0.81
C ILE A 120 -11.67 1.34 -1.69
N TYR A 121 -12.36 2.36 -1.18
CA TYR A 121 -12.68 3.56 -1.97
C TYR A 121 -11.49 4.52 -2.03
N CYS A 122 -10.82 4.53 -3.18
CA CYS A 122 -9.79 5.50 -3.51
C CYS A 122 -9.73 5.75 -5.01
N LYS A 123 -9.34 6.96 -5.39
CA LYS A 123 -9.15 7.37 -6.79
C LYS A 123 -7.66 7.29 -7.14
N GLY A 124 -7.35 6.88 -8.37
CA GLY A 124 -5.98 6.98 -8.90
C GLY A 124 -5.00 6.04 -8.19
N ALA A 125 -5.43 4.82 -7.89
CA ALA A 125 -4.54 3.77 -7.39
C ALA A 125 -3.53 3.38 -8.49
N LEU A 126 -2.24 3.31 -8.13
CA LEU A 126 -1.16 3.00 -9.06
C LEU A 126 -0.86 1.49 -9.06
N PRO A 127 -1.14 0.75 -10.16
CA PRO A 127 -1.07 -0.71 -10.18
C PRO A 127 0.30 -1.28 -9.82
N ASP A 128 1.36 -0.64 -10.29
CA ASP A 128 2.77 -1.00 -10.05
C ASP A 128 3.22 -0.79 -8.60
N LYS A 129 2.45 -0.02 -7.83
CA LYS A 129 2.73 0.31 -6.42
C LYS A 129 1.69 -0.25 -5.44
N CYS A 130 0.73 -1.02 -5.94
CA CYS A 130 -0.29 -1.67 -5.12
C CYS A 130 -0.03 -3.18 -5.07
N TYR A 131 -0.12 -3.77 -3.89
CA TYR A 131 -0.09 -5.23 -3.72
C TYR A 131 -0.99 -5.65 -2.57
N VAL A 132 -1.54 -6.86 -2.68
CA VAL A 132 -2.33 -7.49 -1.62
C VAL A 132 -1.89 -8.94 -1.54
N LYS A 133 -1.65 -9.41 -0.32
CA LYS A 133 -1.15 -10.74 0.00
C LYS A 133 -2.06 -11.41 1.02
N SER A 134 -2.14 -12.73 0.98
CA SER A 134 -2.84 -13.50 2.01
C SER A 134 -2.20 -14.86 2.29
N ASN A 135 -2.36 -15.36 3.50
CA ASN A 135 -2.07 -16.76 3.86
C ASN A 135 -3.34 -17.60 4.07
N GLY A 136 -4.53 -17.11 3.73
CA GLY A 136 -5.80 -17.78 3.98
C GLY A 136 -6.63 -17.08 5.07
N LEU A 137 -5.98 -16.62 6.15
CA LEU A 137 -6.66 -16.00 7.30
C LEU A 137 -6.27 -14.54 7.51
N ILE A 138 -5.08 -14.13 7.07
CA ILE A 138 -4.62 -12.74 7.16
C ILE A 138 -4.55 -12.18 5.74
N LEU A 139 -5.14 -11.01 5.54
CA LEU A 139 -5.04 -10.21 4.33
C LEU A 139 -4.23 -8.95 4.63
N SER A 140 -3.10 -8.77 3.98
CA SER A 140 -2.27 -7.57 4.15
C SER A 140 -1.87 -6.98 2.80
N GLY A 141 -1.59 -5.69 2.76
CA GLY A 141 -1.26 -5.05 1.49
C GLY A 141 -0.87 -3.59 1.62
N LYS A 142 -0.53 -3.00 0.49
CA LYS A 142 -0.30 -1.57 0.36
C LYS A 142 -1.04 -1.07 -0.87
N VAL A 143 -1.73 0.06 -0.70
CA VAL A 143 -2.43 0.76 -1.78
C VAL A 143 -1.84 2.15 -1.89
N VAL A 144 -1.16 2.44 -2.99
CA VAL A 144 -0.71 3.79 -3.33
C VAL A 144 -1.77 4.42 -4.24
N HIS A 145 -2.41 5.48 -3.77
CA HIS A 145 -3.57 6.12 -4.40
C HIS A 145 -3.43 7.65 -4.43
N GLY A 146 -4.50 8.33 -4.85
CA GLY A 146 -4.46 9.77 -5.11
C GLY A 146 -3.48 10.11 -6.23
N PHE A 147 -3.27 9.22 -7.20
CA PHE A 147 -2.26 9.35 -8.25
C PHE A 147 -0.81 9.36 -7.74
N GLY A 148 -0.53 8.60 -6.68
CA GLY A 148 0.81 8.51 -6.08
C GLY A 148 1.03 9.41 -4.88
N THR A 149 0.02 10.21 -4.54
CA THR A 149 0.10 11.24 -3.50
C THR A 149 -0.25 10.73 -2.10
N LYS A 150 -0.87 9.55 -2.02
CA LYS A 150 -1.35 8.94 -0.79
C LYS A 150 -0.98 7.46 -0.74
N SER A 151 -0.83 6.93 0.46
CA SER A 151 -0.64 5.50 0.68
C SER A 151 -1.46 5.00 1.86
N THR A 152 -1.98 3.78 1.75
CA THR A 152 -2.73 3.10 2.80
C THR A 152 -2.19 1.67 2.94
N ASP A 153 -1.82 1.29 4.15
CA ASP A 153 -1.49 -0.09 4.47
C ASP A 153 -2.79 -0.82 4.87
N LEU A 154 -3.00 -2.00 4.29
CA LEU A 154 -4.13 -2.89 4.58
C LEU A 154 -3.66 -4.00 5.52
N ASN A 155 -4.45 -4.29 6.56
CA ASN A 155 -4.19 -5.40 7.47
C ASN A 155 -5.51 -5.89 8.09
N TYR A 156 -5.98 -7.05 7.66
CA TYR A 156 -7.21 -7.68 8.14
C TYR A 156 -6.91 -9.10 8.63
N GLU A 157 -7.30 -9.40 9.85
CA GLU A 157 -7.45 -10.78 10.35
C GLU A 157 -8.86 -11.23 9.97
N LEU A 158 -8.99 -11.99 8.91
CA LEU A 158 -10.27 -12.37 8.32
C LEU A 158 -11.07 -13.29 9.26
N PHE A 159 -12.40 -13.19 9.20
CA PHE A 159 -13.29 -14.02 10.02
C PHE A 159 -13.14 -15.52 9.72
N GLY A 160 -12.93 -15.88 8.45
CA GLY A 160 -12.76 -17.27 8.04
C GLY A 160 -11.70 -17.44 6.97
N GLU A 161 -11.43 -18.68 6.62
CA GLU A 161 -10.41 -19.01 5.63
C GLU A 161 -10.88 -18.71 4.19
N ILE A 162 -9.96 -18.15 3.41
CA ILE A 162 -10.12 -17.93 1.97
C ILE A 162 -9.12 -18.78 1.18
N VAL A 163 -9.35 -18.91 -0.12
CA VAL A 163 -8.44 -19.56 -1.07
C VAL A 163 -7.66 -18.47 -1.83
N PRO A 164 -6.39 -18.16 -1.48
CA PRO A 164 -5.68 -17.03 -2.08
C PRO A 164 -5.47 -17.17 -3.59
N SER A 165 -5.28 -18.39 -4.10
CA SER A 165 -5.08 -18.66 -5.53
C SER A 165 -6.32 -18.39 -6.40
N GLU A 166 -7.51 -18.43 -5.79
CA GLU A 166 -8.79 -18.12 -6.45
C GLU A 166 -9.29 -16.71 -6.10
N SER A 167 -8.52 -15.98 -5.31
CA SER A 167 -8.81 -14.61 -4.90
C SER A 167 -8.06 -13.61 -5.78
N LYS A 168 -8.62 -12.42 -5.95
CA LYS A 168 -8.04 -11.40 -6.83
C LYS A 168 -8.36 -9.98 -6.38
N VAL A 169 -7.60 -9.04 -6.91
CA VAL A 169 -7.78 -7.60 -6.74
C VAL A 169 -8.09 -6.99 -8.09
N ILE A 170 -9.15 -6.19 -8.16
CA ILE A 170 -9.47 -5.38 -9.34
C ILE A 170 -9.27 -3.92 -8.98
N ILE A 171 -8.30 -3.26 -9.64
CA ILE A 171 -8.07 -1.83 -9.52
C ILE A 171 -9.00 -1.11 -10.51
N GLY A 172 -10.04 -0.49 -9.99
CA GLY A 172 -10.96 0.37 -10.73
C GLY A 172 -10.58 1.85 -10.64
N GLU A 173 -11.34 2.70 -11.34
CA GLU A 173 -11.09 4.15 -11.37
C GLU A 173 -11.25 4.82 -9.99
N ARG A 174 -12.22 4.34 -9.20
CA ARG A 174 -12.66 4.98 -7.93
C ARG A 174 -12.60 4.07 -6.71
N LYS A 175 -12.19 2.81 -6.89
CA LYS A 175 -12.04 1.84 -5.82
C LYS A 175 -11.15 0.68 -6.25
N LEU A 176 -10.58 -0.01 -5.27
CA LEU A 176 -10.10 -1.38 -5.44
C LEU A 176 -11.21 -2.33 -4.98
N GLU A 177 -11.45 -3.39 -5.74
CA GLU A 177 -12.35 -4.48 -5.37
C GLU A 177 -11.49 -5.73 -5.09
N ILE A 178 -11.37 -6.09 -3.82
CA ILE A 178 -10.67 -7.29 -3.38
C ILE A 178 -11.72 -8.40 -3.27
N ILE A 179 -11.65 -9.37 -4.17
CA ILE A 179 -12.60 -10.48 -4.29
C ILE A 179 -11.91 -11.72 -3.71
N LEU A 180 -12.39 -12.18 -2.56
CA LEU A 180 -11.81 -13.30 -1.82
C LEU A 180 -12.72 -14.51 -1.94
N LYS A 181 -12.19 -15.62 -2.48
CA LYS A 181 -12.91 -16.90 -2.55
C LYS A 181 -12.94 -17.52 -1.15
N GLN A 182 -14.11 -17.73 -0.57
CA GLN A 182 -14.21 -18.45 0.70
C GLN A 182 -13.79 -19.92 0.52
N ALA A 183 -13.05 -20.47 1.49
CA ALA A 183 -12.74 -21.90 1.54
C ALA A 183 -13.95 -22.72 2.04
N GLY A 184 -14.69 -22.18 3.01
CA GLY A 184 -15.91 -22.77 3.55
C GLY A 184 -17.20 -22.25 2.89
N THR A 185 -18.33 -22.82 3.30
CA THR A 185 -19.69 -22.40 2.89
C THR A 185 -20.38 -21.50 3.91
N GLU A 186 -19.69 -21.20 5.02
CA GLU A 186 -20.26 -20.44 6.14
C GLU A 186 -20.44 -18.97 5.80
N ALA A 187 -21.56 -18.42 6.23
CA ALA A 187 -21.82 -16.99 6.13
C ALA A 187 -20.95 -16.25 7.16
N TRP A 188 -20.20 -15.25 6.70
CA TRP A 188 -19.40 -14.42 7.61
C TRP A 188 -20.31 -13.38 8.28
N PRO A 189 -20.43 -13.36 9.62
CA PRO A 189 -21.19 -12.34 10.33
C PRO A 189 -20.48 -10.98 10.31
N ARG A 190 -19.17 -10.98 10.06
CA ARG A 190 -18.31 -9.79 9.94
C ARG A 190 -17.08 -10.10 9.09
N LEU A 191 -16.37 -9.07 8.64
CA LEU A 191 -15.18 -9.23 7.82
C LEU A 191 -14.00 -9.83 8.59
N THR A 192 -13.81 -9.41 9.85
CA THR A 192 -12.63 -9.72 10.65
C THR A 192 -12.94 -10.55 11.88
N TYR A 193 -12.04 -11.47 12.23
CA TYR A 193 -12.09 -12.20 13.48
C TYR A 193 -11.84 -11.25 14.67
N GLU A 194 -12.60 -11.40 15.74
CA GLU A 194 -12.37 -10.65 16.97
C GLU A 194 -12.44 -11.59 18.18
N THR A 195 -11.26 -11.92 18.72
CA THR A 195 -11.07 -12.85 19.85
C THR A 195 -12.10 -12.67 20.97
N LYS A 196 -12.34 -11.42 21.43
CA LYS A 196 -13.26 -11.12 22.55
C LYS A 196 -14.72 -11.49 22.28
N ILE A 197 -15.11 -11.54 21.01
CA ILE A 197 -16.50 -11.76 20.58
C ILE A 197 -16.68 -13.20 20.10
N ASP A 198 -15.72 -13.76 19.36
CA ASP A 198 -15.85 -15.10 18.76
C ASP A 198 -15.65 -16.24 19.76
N GLU A 199 -14.69 -16.13 20.69
CA GLU A 199 -14.46 -17.19 21.70
C GLU A 199 -15.66 -17.36 22.64
N ARG A 200 -16.45 -16.29 22.86
CA ARG A 200 -17.70 -16.35 23.63
C ARG A 200 -18.81 -17.09 22.90
N ALA A 201 -18.91 -16.91 21.57
CA ALA A 201 -19.94 -17.54 20.76
C ALA A 201 -19.74 -19.06 20.63
N GLU A 202 -18.49 -19.55 20.60
CA GLU A 202 -18.19 -20.99 20.61
C GLU A 202 -18.58 -21.66 21.94
N GLY A 203 -18.43 -20.96 23.07
CA GLY A 203 -18.81 -21.47 24.39
C GLY A 203 -20.31 -21.59 24.61
N ASP A 204 -21.11 -20.69 24.04
CA ASP A 204 -22.57 -20.69 24.18
C ASP A 204 -23.28 -21.67 23.23
N ASN A 205 -22.63 -22.05 22.11
CA ASN A 205 -23.18 -23.02 21.14
C ASN A 205 -22.81 -24.48 21.46
N ALA A 206 -22.00 -24.71 22.49
CA ALA A 206 -21.56 -26.03 22.96
C ALA A 206 -22.26 -26.49 24.26
N ALA A 207 -23.28 -25.74 24.72
CA ALA A 207 -24.06 -26.01 25.94
C ALA A 207 -25.50 -26.47 25.64
#